data_AF-A0A5B2Z7B1-F1
#
_entry.id   AF-A0A5B2Z7B1-F1
#
_cell.length_a   1.000
_cell.length_b   1.000
_cell.length_c   1.000
_cell.angle_alpha   90.00
_cell.angle_beta   90.00
_cell.angle_gamma   90.00
#
_symmetry.space_group_name_H-M   'P 1'
#
loop_
_entity.id
_entity.type
_entity.pdbx_description
1 polymer ?
#
loop_
_entity_poly.entity_id
_entity_poly.type
_entity_poly.pdbx_seq_one_letter_code
_entity_poly.pdbx_strand_id
1 'polypeptide(L)' 'MKQKDNETATYAFYTIGNYLMDESFDSSGITVFDDSATDKHSFLSNSKEIYKDRVNKNRDRTFLIWYWK' A
#
# COMPACT_ATOMS: atom_id res chain seq x y z
N MET A 1 -1.28 -11.41 -33.97
CA MET A 1 -0.89 -10.63 -32.77
C MET A 1 -1.66 -11.20 -31.59
N LYS A 2 -1.00 -11.74 -30.57
CA LYS A 2 -1.69 -12.10 -29.32
C LYS A 2 -2.07 -10.80 -28.63
N GLN A 3 -3.35 -10.66 -28.29
CA GLN A 3 -3.85 -9.60 -27.44
C GLN A 3 -3.05 -9.64 -26.13
N LYS A 4 -2.42 -8.52 -25.77
CA LYS A 4 -1.77 -8.39 -24.46
C LYS A 4 -2.93 -8.39 -23.47
N ASP A 5 -3.15 -9.51 -22.78
CA ASP A 5 -4.05 -9.54 -21.64
C ASP A 5 -3.59 -8.42 -20.70
N ASN A 6 -4.48 -7.46 -20.44
CA ASN A 6 -4.16 -6.33 -19.57
C ASN A 6 -4.04 -6.87 -18.15
N GLU A 7 -2.80 -7.20 -17.76
CA GLU A 7 -2.43 -7.55 -16.39
C GLU A 7 -3.01 -6.49 -15.45
N THR A 8 -3.98 -6.87 -14.62
CA THR A 8 -4.72 -5.94 -13.76
C THR A 8 -4.78 -6.51 -12.34
N ALA A 9 -4.54 -5.65 -11.36
CA ALA A 9 -4.87 -5.90 -9.97
C ALA A 9 -5.67 -4.72 -9.45
N THR A 10 -6.77 -4.99 -8.75
CA THR A 10 -7.57 -3.97 -8.07
C THR A 10 -7.32 -4.09 -6.58
N TYR A 11 -7.23 -2.94 -5.91
CA TYR A 11 -7.02 -2.90 -4.47
C TYR A 11 -7.86 -1.80 -3.84
N ALA A 12 -8.22 -2.00 -2.58
CA ALA A 12 -8.73 -0.96 -1.71
C ALA A 12 -7.60 -0.47 -0.80
N PHE A 13 -7.45 0.85 -0.68
CA PHE A 13 -6.43 1.48 0.14
C PHE A 13 -7.06 2.32 1.23
N TYR A 14 -6.71 2.04 2.47
CA TYR A 14 -7.20 2.77 3.64
C TYR A 14 -6.01 3.32 4.42
N THR A 15 -6.09 4.58 4.82
CA THR A 15 -5.07 5.25 5.60
C THR A 15 -5.68 6.09 6.69
N ILE A 16 -5.00 6.17 7.83
CA ILE A 16 -5.22 7.23 8.80
C ILE A 16 -3.88 7.89 9.11
N GLY A 17 -3.87 9.21 8.99
CA GLY A 17 -2.70 10.04 9.24
C GLY A 17 -3.01 11.10 10.28
N ASN A 18 -2.01 11.41 11.11
CA ASN A 18 -2.04 12.47 12.10
C ASN A 18 -0.98 13.50 11.75
N TYR A 19 -1.38 14.75 11.58
CA TYR A 19 -0.48 15.90 11.55
C TYR A 19 -0.30 16.41 12.98
N LEU A 20 0.96 16.48 13.41
CA LEU A 20 1.32 16.94 14.74
C LEU A 20 1.64 18.44 14.72
N MET A 21 1.53 19.08 15.88
CA MET A 21 1.78 20.53 16.00
C MET A 21 3.24 20.91 15.71
N ASP A 22 4.17 19.97 15.82
CA ASP A 22 5.60 20.16 15.53
C ASP A 22 5.93 19.93 14.05
N GLU A 23 4.92 19.99 13.17
CA GLU A 23 4.99 19.77 11.72
C GLU A 23 5.39 18.34 11.32
N SER A 24 5.48 17.41 12.28
CA SER A 24 5.66 16.00 11.95
C SER A 24 4.33 15.34 11.55
N PHE A 25 4.45 14.19 10.88
CA PHE A 25 3.32 13.42 10.39
C PHE A 25 3.57 11.93 10.62
N ASP A 26 2.57 11.24 11.16
CA ASP A 26 2.56 9.79 11.32
C ASP A 26 1.31 9.22 10.68
N SER A 27 1.45 8.18 9.86
CA SER A 27 0.32 7.44 9.31
C SER A 27 0.50 5.95 9.36
N SER A 28 -0.64 5.26 9.37
CA SER A 28 -0.72 3.82 9.21
C SER A 28 -1.85 3.51 8.25
N GLY A 29 -1.66 2.49 7.43
CA GLY A 29 -2.72 2.04 6.57
C GLY A 29 -2.53 0.63 6.04
N ILE A 30 -3.50 0.25 5.23
CA ILE A 30 -3.60 -1.08 4.65
C ILE A 30 -4.02 -0.99 3.20
N THR A 31 -3.34 -1.78 2.36
CA THR A 31 -3.78 -2.12 1.01
C THR A 31 -4.35 -3.53 1.05
N VAL A 32 -5.59 -3.69 0.58
CA VAL A 32 -6.24 -4.99 0.43
C VAL A 32 -6.39 -5.28 -1.05
N PHE A 33 -5.74 -6.33 -1.52
CA PHE A 33 -5.84 -6.78 -2.90
C PHE A 33 -7.04 -7.74 -3.02
N ASP A 34 -7.94 -7.45 -3.96
CA ASP A 34 -9.08 -8.32 -4.24
C ASP A 34 -8.61 -9.60 -4.96
N ASP A 35 -9.44 -10.65 -4.95
CA ASP A 35 -9.15 -11.93 -5.61
C ASP A 35 -9.16 -11.85 -7.15
N SER A 36 -9.37 -10.65 -7.69
CA SER A 36 -9.40 -10.36 -9.12
C SER A 36 -8.02 -10.12 -9.75
N ALA A 37 -6.92 -10.31 -9.02
CA ALA A 37 -5.58 -10.15 -9.58
C ALA A 37 -5.22 -11.34 -10.49
N THR A 38 -4.81 -11.06 -11.73
CA THR A 38 -4.54 -12.11 -12.74
C THR A 38 -3.06 -12.21 -13.12
N ASP A 39 -2.70 -13.32 -13.77
CA ASP A 39 -1.39 -13.55 -14.39
C ASP A 39 -0.22 -13.28 -13.42
N LYS A 40 0.65 -12.34 -13.79
CA LYS A 40 1.83 -11.94 -13.00
C LYS A 40 1.47 -11.30 -11.67
N HIS A 41 0.23 -10.83 -11.49
CA HIS A 41 -0.26 -10.25 -10.24
C HIS A 41 -1.02 -11.25 -9.36
N SER A 42 -1.20 -12.50 -9.78
CA SER A 42 -1.90 -13.53 -8.98
C SER A 42 -1.25 -13.76 -7.60
N PHE A 43 0.02 -13.37 -7.40
CA PHE A 43 0.64 -13.44 -6.08
C PHE A 43 -0.01 -12.49 -5.06
N LEU A 44 -0.64 -11.40 -5.53
CA LEU A 44 -1.38 -10.41 -4.76
C LEU A 44 -2.80 -10.86 -4.41
N SER A 45 -3.36 -11.85 -5.10
CA SER A 45 -4.70 -12.35 -4.77
C SER A 45 -4.78 -12.76 -3.29
N ASN A 46 -5.83 -12.27 -2.62
CA ASN A 46 -6.09 -12.48 -1.20
C ASN A 46 -4.95 -12.02 -0.26
N SER A 47 -4.12 -11.06 -0.69
CA SER A 47 -3.05 -10.52 0.15
C SER A 47 -3.38 -9.15 0.73
N LYS A 48 -2.63 -8.79 1.77
CA LYS A 48 -2.72 -7.52 2.46
C LYS A 48 -1.32 -6.94 2.64
N GLU A 49 -1.20 -5.65 2.39
CA GLU A 49 0.01 -4.89 2.67
C GLU A 49 -0.29 -3.88 3.78
N ILE A 50 0.50 -3.89 4.84
CA ILE A 50 0.41 -2.93 5.93
C ILE A 50 1.59 -1.98 5.79
N TYR A 51 1.33 -0.67 5.85
CA TYR A 51 2.39 0.31 5.85
C TYR A 51 2.29 1.27 7.03
N LYS A 52 3.45 1.73 7.48
CA LYS A 52 3.61 2.83 8.42
C LYS A 52 4.55 3.86 7.81
N ASP A 53 4.17 5.12 7.90
CA ASP A 53 4.94 6.23 7.38
C ASP A 53 5.08 7.29 8.47
N ARG A 54 6.31 7.75 8.66
CA ARG A 54 6.66 8.80 9.61
C ARG A 54 7.51 9.85 8.91
N VAL A 55 7.03 11.08 8.90
CA VAL A 55 7.78 12.25 8.43
C VAL A 55 8.09 13.09 9.65
N ASN A 56 9.37 13.31 9.95
CA ASN A 56 9.77 14.19 11.04
C ASN A 56 9.70 15.68 10.62
N LYS A 57 9.89 16.59 11.56
CA LYS A 57 9.91 18.04 11.30
C LYS A 57 10.96 18.51 10.29
N ASN A 58 12.04 17.74 10.11
CA ASN A 58 13.10 18.02 9.12
C ASN A 58 12.73 17.47 7.73
N ARG A 59 11.54 16.89 7.58
CA ARG A 59 11.04 16.20 6.39
C ARG A 59 11.78 14.89 6.06
N ASP A 60 12.53 14.34 7.01
CA ASP A 60 13.07 12.99 6.86
C ASP A 60 11.92 12.00 6.99
N ARG A 61 11.88 11.03 6.07
CA ARG A 61 10.79 10.06 5.97
C ARG A 61 11.29 8.66 6.29
N THR A 62 10.60 8.00 7.20
CA THR A 62 10.78 6.58 7.51
C THR A 62 9.55 5.81 7.09
N PHE A 63 9.75 4.76 6.31
CA PHE A 63 8.70 3.87 5.86
C PHE A 63 8.95 2.45 6.31
N LEU A 64 7.89 1.78 6.76
CA LEU A 64 7.89 0.36 7.06
C LEU A 64 6.73 -0.30 6.31
N ILE A 65 7.03 -1.41 5.64
CA ILE A 65 6.07 -2.18 4.85
C ILE A 65 6.13 -3.64 5.30
N TRP A 66 4.96 -4.23 5.54
CA TRP A 66 4.81 -5.65 5.80
C TRP A 66 3.81 -6.25 4.81
N TYR A 67 4.16 -7.41 4.27
CA TYR A 67 3.33 -8.13 3.32
C TYR A 67 2.81 -9.43 3.95
N TRP A 68 1.49 -9.57 4.02
CA TRP A 68 0.80 -10.74 4.60
C TRP A 68 -0.06 -11.42 3.54
N LYS A 69 -0.02 -12.76 3.53
CA LYS A 69 -0.82 -13.64 2.67
C LYS A 69 -1.40 -14.77 3.50
#